data_AF-A0A2V6LAH4-F1
#
_entry.id   AF-A0A2V6LAH4-F1
#
_cell.length_a   1.000
_cell.length_b   1.000
_cell.length_c   1.000
_cell.angle_alpha   90.00
_cell.angle_beta   90.00
_cell.angle_gamma   90.00
#
_symmetry.space_group_name_H-M   'P 1'
#
loop_
_entity.id
_entity.type
_entity.pdbx_description
1 polymer ?
#
loop_
_entity_poly.entity_id
_entity_poly.type
_entity_poly.pdbx_seq_one_letter_code
_entity_poly.pdbx_strand_id
1 'polypeptide(L)'
;MKTVRRAIFILILPVLAFQSLRAAPPARSVSPSRQFIIYASSTALRGAVSELAEQTKANLLTLLRQPDRWKTPIVVNLQPAQANLPEIPSAALRFSQTGFGSSSST
;
A
#
# COMPACT_ATOMS: atom_id res chain seq x y z
N MET A 1 -29.99 42.02 -11.41
CA MET A 1 -28.58 41.57 -11.56
C MET A 1 -27.87 41.25 -10.24
N LYS A 2 -28.12 41.95 -9.12
CA LYS A 2 -27.49 41.68 -7.80
C LYS A 2 -27.95 40.37 -7.14
N THR A 3 -29.22 39.98 -7.34
CA THR A 3 -29.84 38.75 -6.79
C THR A 3 -29.36 37.48 -7.48
N VAL A 4 -29.15 37.52 -8.80
CA VAL A 4 -28.62 36.38 -9.59
C VAL A 4 -27.18 36.05 -9.19
N ARG A 5 -26.34 37.07 -8.94
CA ARG A 5 -24.97 36.88 -8.44
C ARG A 5 -24.91 36.23 -7.05
N ARG A 6 -25.87 36.54 -6.17
CA ARG A 6 -26.00 35.92 -4.84
C ARG A 6 -26.44 34.46 -4.94
N ALA A 7 -27.39 34.15 -5.82
CA ALA A 7 -27.85 32.78 -6.05
C ALA A 7 -26.74 31.88 -6.60
N ILE A 8 -25.91 32.40 -7.51
CA ILE A 8 -24.75 31.69 -8.05
C ILE A 8 -23.71 31.41 -6.96
N PHE A 9 -23.41 32.39 -6.10
CA PHE A 9 -22.50 32.18 -4.96
C PHE A 9 -23.02 31.14 -3.97
N ILE A 10 -24.32 31.15 -3.68
CA ILE A 10 -24.97 30.18 -2.76
C ILE A 10 -24.95 28.75 -3.34
N LEU A 11 -24.99 28.60 -4.66
CA LEU A 11 -25.02 27.28 -5.30
C LEU A 11 -23.61 26.69 -5.54
N ILE A 12 -22.59 27.54 -5.73
CA ILE A 12 -21.19 27.10 -5.95
C ILE A 12 -20.48 26.74 -4.63
N LEU A 13 -20.77 27.45 -3.55
CA LEU A 13 -20.13 27.23 -2.23
C LEU A 13 -20.35 25.81 -1.64
N PRO A 14 -21.54 25.18 -1.69
CA PRO A 14 -21.73 23.82 -1.17
C PRO A 14 -21.11 22.75 -2.08
N VAL A 15 -21.01 22.99 -3.39
CA VAL A 15 -20.38 22.05 -4.33
C VAL A 15 -18.88 21.96 -4.11
N LEU A 16 -18.21 23.06 -3.75
CA LEU A 16 -16.79 23.04 -3.41
C LEU A 16 -16.51 22.33 -2.07
N ALA A 17 -17.42 22.43 -1.10
CA ALA A 17 -17.28 21.77 0.20
C ALA A 17 -17.45 20.24 0.12
N PHE A 18 -18.25 19.74 -0.81
CA PHE A 18 -18.54 18.30 -0.96
C PHE A 18 -17.40 17.49 -1.61
N GLN A 19 -16.50 18.14 -2.35
CA GLN A 19 -15.39 17.46 -3.04
C GLN A 19 -14.24 17.04 -2.12
N SER A 20 -14.31 17.38 -0.83
CA SER A 20 -13.26 17.09 0.15
C SER A 20 -13.45 15.76 0.91
N LEU A 21 -14.52 14.99 0.63
CA LEU A 21 -14.64 13.61 1.15
C LEU A 21 -13.79 12.64 0.33
N ARG A 22 -12.50 12.94 0.19
CA ARG A 22 -11.52 11.96 -0.29
C ARG A 22 -11.03 11.18 0.93
N ALA A 23 -11.32 9.89 0.98
CA ALA A 23 -10.83 9.01 2.04
C ALA A 23 -9.29 9.16 2.14
N ALA A 24 -8.81 9.53 3.33
CA ALA A 24 -7.38 9.65 3.57
C ALA A 24 -6.70 8.30 3.29
N PRO A 25 -5.51 8.28 2.67
CA PRO A 25 -4.78 7.04 2.47
C PRO A 25 -4.61 6.29 3.80
N PRO A 26 -4.75 4.96 3.80
CA PRO A 26 -4.58 4.17 5.02
C PRO A 26 -3.21 4.41 5.62
N ALA A 27 -3.18 4.66 6.93
CA ALA A 27 -1.95 4.94 7.65
C ALA A 27 -0.98 3.75 7.54
N ARG A 28 0.25 4.05 7.12
CA ARG A 28 1.30 3.04 6.90
C ARG A 28 2.66 3.50 7.39
N SER A 29 3.52 2.53 7.68
CA SER A 29 4.94 2.74 7.92
C SER A 29 5.75 1.89 6.96
N VAL A 30 6.94 2.36 6.61
CA VAL A 30 7.90 1.63 5.79
C VAL A 30 9.10 1.35 6.66
N SER A 31 9.58 0.10 6.64
CA SER A 31 10.73 -0.30 7.44
C SER A 31 12.03 0.36 6.95
N PRO A 32 13.09 0.41 7.77
CA PRO A 32 14.38 1.00 7.38
C PRO A 32 14.97 0.44 6.09
N SER A 33 14.88 -0.88 5.85
CA SER A 33 15.36 -1.48 4.59
C SER A 33 14.44 -1.20 3.39
N ARG A 34 13.27 -0.60 3.63
CA ARG A 34 12.18 -0.39 2.67
C ARG A 34 11.60 -1.68 2.09
N GLN A 35 11.88 -2.82 2.70
CA GLN A 35 11.37 -4.13 2.26
C GLN A 35 10.05 -4.49 2.92
N PHE A 36 9.62 -3.80 3.98
CA PHE A 36 8.33 -4.02 4.61
C PHE A 36 7.47 -2.75 4.60
N ILE A 37 6.22 -2.89 4.17
CA ILE A 37 5.20 -1.85 4.22
C ILE A 37 4.10 -2.33 5.17
N ILE A 38 3.93 -1.65 6.30
CA ILE A 38 3.05 -2.06 7.38
C ILE A 38 1.82 -1.16 7.41
N TYR A 39 0.65 -1.75 7.19
CA TYR A 39 -0.66 -1.12 7.39
C TYR A 39 -1.24 -1.57 8.72
N ALA A 40 -1.48 -0.63 9.64
CA ALA A 40 -2.18 -0.90 10.89
C ALA A 40 -2.81 0.40 11.41
N SER A 41 -3.71 0.32 12.38
CA SER A 41 -4.38 1.50 12.95
C SER A 41 -3.44 2.35 13.82
N SER A 42 -2.61 1.71 14.66
CA SER A 42 -1.76 2.42 15.61
C SER A 42 -0.30 2.58 15.14
N THR A 43 0.30 3.74 15.42
CA THR A 43 1.72 4.00 15.10
C THR A 43 2.65 3.07 15.86
N ALA A 44 2.35 2.78 17.13
CA ALA A 44 3.13 1.86 17.95
C ALA A 44 3.15 0.44 17.36
N LEU A 45 2.01 -0.08 16.91
CA LEU A 45 1.93 -1.40 16.29
C LEU A 45 2.70 -1.44 14.96
N ARG A 46 2.58 -0.39 14.13
CA ARG A 46 3.37 -0.30 12.89
C ARG A 46 4.87 -0.32 13.17
N GLY A 47 5.32 0.37 14.21
CA GLY A 47 6.72 0.38 14.66
C GLY A 47 7.19 -1.01 15.12
N ALA A 48 6.46 -1.62 16.05
CA ALA A 48 6.81 -2.94 16.60
C ALA A 48 6.88 -4.02 15.52
N VAL A 49 5.91 -4.02 14.59
CA VAL A 49 5.88 -4.99 13.48
C VAL A 49 7.01 -4.72 12.49
N SER A 50 7.33 -3.46 12.23
CA SER A 50 8.47 -3.10 11.39
C SER A 50 9.78 -3.62 11.97
N GLU A 51 9.99 -3.44 13.28
CA GLU A 51 11.20 -3.91 13.97
C GLU A 51 11.29 -5.44 13.95
N LEU A 52 10.20 -6.12 14.32
CA LEU A 52 10.13 -7.58 14.28
C LEU A 52 10.42 -8.14 12.89
N ALA A 53 9.89 -7.51 11.84
CA ALA A 53 10.11 -7.94 10.47
C ALA A 53 11.58 -7.81 10.04
N GLU A 54 12.22 -6.68 10.36
CA GLU A 54 13.65 -6.47 10.08
C GLU A 54 14.53 -7.46 10.84
N GLN A 55 14.26 -7.67 12.13
CA GLN A 55 15.01 -8.60 12.95
C GLN A 55 14.84 -10.04 12.46
N THR A 56 13.61 -10.44 12.13
CA THR A 56 13.32 -11.77 11.60
C THR A 56 14.05 -12.02 10.29
N LYS A 57 14.01 -11.04 9.37
CA LYS A 57 14.75 -11.11 8.10
C LYS A 57 16.25 -11.25 8.33
N ALA A 58 16.83 -10.39 9.17
CA ALA A 58 18.28 -10.40 9.44
C ALA A 58 18.72 -11.75 10.04
N ASN A 59 17.96 -12.27 11.00
CA ASN A 59 18.23 -13.57 11.62
C ASN A 59 18.12 -14.71 10.59
N LEU A 60 17.06 -14.73 9.78
CA LEU A 60 16.85 -15.76 8.77
C LEU A 60 17.97 -15.75 7.72
N LEU A 61 18.34 -14.58 7.19
CA LEU A 61 19.43 -14.45 6.22
C LEU A 61 20.78 -14.87 6.81
N THR A 62 21.03 -14.54 8.08
CA THR A 62 22.23 -14.97 8.80
C THR A 62 22.28 -16.49 8.92
N LEU A 63 21.17 -17.13 9.32
CA LEU A 63 21.07 -18.59 9.43
C LEU A 63 21.29 -19.27 8.08
N LEU A 64 20.74 -18.71 7.00
CA LEU A 64 20.89 -19.22 5.65
C LEU A 64 22.25 -18.87 5.00
N ARG A 65 23.06 -18.03 5.65
CA ARG A 65 24.29 -17.44 5.11
C ARG A 65 24.06 -16.77 3.74
N GLN A 66 22.91 -16.14 3.57
CA GLN A 66 22.54 -15.45 2.33
C GLN A 66 22.63 -13.93 2.49
N PRO A 67 23.09 -13.21 1.45
CA PRO A 67 23.04 -11.76 1.44
C PRO A 67 21.61 -11.26 1.27
N ASP A 68 21.32 -10.09 1.83
CA ASP A 68 20.05 -9.40 1.59
C ASP A 68 19.99 -8.88 0.15
N ARG A 69 19.24 -9.58 -0.71
CA ARG A 69 19.04 -9.23 -2.12
C ARG A 69 17.57 -9.01 -2.47
N TRP A 70 16.71 -8.84 -1.46
CA TRP A 70 15.28 -8.71 -1.69
C TRP A 70 14.94 -7.35 -2.29
N LYS A 71 14.35 -7.35 -3.48
CA LYS A 71 13.94 -6.13 -4.21
C LYS A 71 12.44 -5.82 -4.11
N THR A 72 11.61 -6.85 -3.99
CA THR A 72 10.15 -6.70 -3.92
C THR A 72 9.70 -6.46 -2.48
N PRO A 73 9.05 -5.33 -2.15
CA PRO A 73 8.57 -5.09 -0.79
C PRO A 73 7.44 -6.05 -0.42
N ILE A 74 7.42 -6.50 0.83
CA ILE A 74 6.34 -7.27 1.45
C ILE A 74 5.35 -6.30 2.09
N VAL A 75 4.06 -6.51 1.80
CA VAL A 75 2.98 -5.80 2.47
C VAL A 75 2.49 -6.61 3.64
N VAL A 76 2.53 -6.02 4.84
CA VAL A 76 1.94 -6.59 6.06
C VAL A 76 0.70 -5.76 6.38
N ASN A 77 -0.48 -6.30 6.12
CA ASN A 77 -1.75 -5.64 6.39
C ASN A 77 -2.40 -6.21 7.65
N LEU A 78 -2.41 -5.41 8.71
CA LEU A 78 -3.05 -5.71 10.00
C LEU A 78 -4.36 -4.93 10.18
N GLN A 79 -4.83 -4.25 9.13
CA GLN A 79 -6.13 -3.62 9.17
C GLN A 79 -7.22 -4.70 9.13
N PRO A 80 -8.36 -4.47 9.79
CA PRO A 80 -9.50 -5.37 9.65
C PRO A 80 -9.83 -5.56 8.17
N ALA A 81 -10.10 -6.80 7.78
CA ALA A 81 -10.57 -7.10 6.44
C ALA A 81 -11.79 -6.22 6.15
N GLN A 82 -11.70 -5.35 5.13
CA GLN A 82 -12.90 -4.63 4.70
C GLN A 82 -13.89 -5.67 4.19
N ALA A 83 -15.06 -5.75 4.82
CA ALA A 83 -16.11 -6.74 4.55
C ALA A 83 -16.62 -6.77 3.10
N ASN A 84 -16.18 -5.84 2.25
CA ASN A 84 -16.63 -5.67 0.86
C ASN A 84 -15.51 -5.85 -0.19
N LEU A 85 -14.31 -6.32 0.18
CA LEU A 85 -13.28 -6.65 -0.80
C LEU A 85 -13.41 -8.12 -1.22
N PRO A 86 -13.38 -8.44 -2.52
CA PRO A 86 -13.29 -9.82 -2.95
C PRO A 86 -12.01 -10.42 -2.36
N GLU A 87 -12.15 -11.54 -1.65
CA GLU A 87 -11.03 -12.31 -1.15
C GLU A 87 -10.23 -12.81 -2.36
N ILE A 88 -9.12 -12.15 -2.69
CA ILE A 88 -8.22 -12.64 -3.73
C ILE A 88 -7.53 -13.87 -3.13
N PRO A 89 -7.80 -15.09 -3.62
CA PRO A 89 -7.14 -16.27 -3.10
C PRO A 89 -5.63 -16.11 -3.28
N SER A 90 -4.83 -16.41 -2.26
CA SER A 90 -3.37 -16.21 -2.25
C SER A 90 -2.64 -16.86 -3.45
N ALA A 91 -3.29 -17.81 -4.13
CA ALA A 91 -2.79 -18.46 -5.34
C ALA A 91 -2.96 -17.64 -6.65
N ALA A 92 -3.70 -16.53 -6.64
CA ALA A 92 -3.91 -15.69 -7.82
C ALA A 92 -2.86 -14.57 -7.95
N LEU A 93 -1.58 -14.87 -7.69
CA LEU A 93 -0.48 -14.01 -8.10
C LEU A 93 -0.33 -14.14 -9.63
N ARG A 94 -0.99 -13.24 -10.37
CA ARG A 94 -0.85 -13.10 -11.83
C ARG A 94 0.53 -12.52 -12.12
N PHE A 95 1.54 -13.38 -12.22
CA PHE A 95 2.83 -13.00 -12.79
C PHE A 95 2.59 -12.67 -14.27
N SER A 96 2.71 -11.40 -14.64
CA SER A 96 2.81 -11.00 -16.05
C SER A 96 4.14 -11.55 -16.58
N GLN A 97 4.07 -12.71 -17.22
CA GLN A 97 5.17 -13.36 -17.90
C GLN A 97 5.46 -12.54 -19.17
N THR A 98 6.21 -11.44 -19.03
CA THR A 98 6.78 -10.77 -20.19
C THR A 98 7.84 -11.71 -20.74
N GLY A 99 7.51 -12.43 -21.80
CA GLY A 99 8.41 -13.38 -22.46
C GLY A 99 9.74 -12.70 -22.80
N PHE A 100 10.79 -13.10 -22.11
CA PHE A 100 12.16 -12.84 -22.55
C PHE A 100 12.39 -13.65 -23.84
N GLY A 101 12.84 -12.95 -24.88
CA GLY A 101 12.99 -13.50 -26.22
C GLY A 101 14.01 -14.64 -26.30
N SER A 102 13.71 -15.61 -27.18
CA SER A 102 14.69 -16.50 -27.77
C SER A 102 14.70 -16.26 -29.28
N SER A 103 15.61 -15.39 -29.70
CA SER A 103 16.15 -15.36 -31.05
C SER A 103 16.90 -16.66 -31.33
N SER A 104 16.60 -17.32 -32.46
CA SER A 104 17.49 -18.10 -33.34
C SER A 104 16.77 -19.33 -33.90
N SER A 105 16.47 -19.30 -35.19
CA SER A 105 16.33 -20.50 -36.00
C SER A 105 17.20 -20.26 -37.22
N THR A 106 18.32 -20.98 -37.24
CA THR A 106 19.07 -21.30 -38.47
C THR A 106 18.37 -22.47 -39.13
#